data_AF-A0A2D5YW27-F1
#
_entry.id   AF-A0A2D5YW27-F1
#
_cell.length_a   1.000
_cell.length_b   1.000
_cell.length_c   1.000
_cell.angle_alpha   90.00
_cell.angle_beta   90.00
_cell.angle_gamma   90.00
#
_symmetry.space_group_name_H-M   'P 1'
#
loop_
_entity.id
_entity.type
_entity.pdbx_description
1 polymer ?
#
loop_
_entity_poly.entity_id
_entity_poly.type
_entity_poly.pdbx_seq_one_letter_code
_entity_poly.pdbx_strand_id
1 'polypeptide(L)'
;MLEEFAAIRDQPAVAALALTHFSERLAERAVWVGIGNRDGRVGTESCLRFAQTIADVEAARGCAASRFECHVVPEDGHHFSDPWHEAGGRYLLAMAST
;
A
#
# COMPACT_ATOMS: atom_id res chain seq x y z
N MET A 1 -6.74 -7.31 -3.75
CA MET A 1 -7.88 -7.56 -2.85
C MET A 1 -7.63 -8.92 -2.22
N LEU A 2 -7.89 -9.08 -0.92
CA LEU A 2 -7.59 -10.33 -0.22
C LEU A 2 -8.38 -11.50 -0.83
N GLU A 3 -7.69 -12.61 -1.09
CA GLU A 3 -8.22 -13.83 -1.69
C GLU A 3 -9.36 -14.43 -0.84
N GLU A 4 -9.31 -14.25 0.48
CA GLU A 4 -10.37 -14.66 1.41
C GLU A 4 -11.72 -14.00 1.12
N PHE A 5 -11.71 -12.83 0.48
CA PHE A 5 -12.92 -12.10 0.11
C PHE A 5 -13.31 -12.28 -1.35
N ALA A 6 -12.56 -13.05 -2.16
CA ALA A 6 -12.79 -13.16 -3.59
C ALA A 6 -14.23 -13.61 -3.95
N ALA A 7 -14.77 -14.57 -3.20
CA ALA A 7 -16.13 -15.10 -3.40
C ALA A 7 -17.24 -14.11 -3.03
N ILE A 8 -16.93 -13.07 -2.24
CA ILE A 8 -17.91 -12.11 -1.73
C ILE A 8 -17.53 -10.66 -2.03
N ARG A 9 -16.63 -10.44 -3.00
CA ARG A 9 -16.04 -9.13 -3.30
C ARG A 9 -17.06 -8.05 -3.65
N ASP A 10 -18.16 -8.45 -4.28
CA ASP A 10 -19.20 -7.54 -4.75
C ASP A 10 -20.23 -7.23 -3.65
N GLN A 11 -20.11 -7.85 -2.47
CA GLN A 11 -20.91 -7.46 -1.32
C GLN A 11 -20.53 -6.03 -0.90
N PRO A 12 -21.50 -5.10 -0.73
CA PRO A 12 -21.20 -3.70 -0.44
C PRO A 12 -20.28 -3.49 0.78
N ALA A 13 -20.46 -4.30 1.82
CA ALA A 13 -19.64 -4.23 3.03
C ALA A 13 -18.17 -4.61 2.77
N VAL A 14 -17.92 -5.55 1.85
CA VAL A 14 -16.57 -5.99 1.48
C VAL A 14 -15.94 -5.01 0.50
N ALA A 15 -16.70 -4.55 -0.49
CA ALA A 15 -16.25 -3.52 -1.44
C ALA A 15 -15.82 -2.24 -0.71
N ALA A 16 -16.56 -1.82 0.33
CA ALA A 16 -16.24 -0.66 1.14
C ALA A 16 -14.89 -0.76 1.90
N LEU A 17 -14.31 -1.96 2.03
CA LEU A 17 -12.99 -2.17 2.65
C LEU A 17 -11.83 -1.98 1.66
N ALA A 18 -12.09 -1.71 0.38
CA ALA A 18 -11.03 -1.51 -0.59
C ALA A 18 -10.15 -0.31 -0.19
N LEU A 19 -8.83 -0.54 -0.10
CA LEU A 19 -7.84 0.47 0.33
C LEU A 19 -7.89 1.75 -0.53
N THR A 20 -8.29 1.63 -1.79
CA THR A 20 -8.47 2.76 -2.72
C THR A 20 -9.48 3.80 -2.24
N HIS A 21 -10.45 3.42 -1.40
CA HIS A 21 -11.38 4.37 -0.78
C HIS A 21 -10.71 5.31 0.24
N PHE A 22 -9.48 4.97 0.66
CA PHE A 22 -8.70 5.76 1.61
C PHE A 22 -7.60 6.58 0.93
N SER A 23 -7.39 6.46 -0.39
CA SER A 23 -6.32 7.14 -1.11
C SER A 23 -6.35 8.66 -0.90
N GLU A 24 -7.53 9.27 -0.86
CA GLU A 24 -7.68 10.70 -0.55
C GLU A 24 -7.22 11.10 0.85
N ARG A 25 -7.39 10.21 1.83
CA ARG A 25 -6.99 10.47 3.22
C ARG A 25 -5.51 10.17 3.47
N LEU A 26 -4.93 9.33 2.62
CA LEU A 26 -3.55 8.88 2.69
C LEU A 26 -2.60 9.74 1.84
N ALA A 27 -3.12 10.53 0.89
CA ALA A 27 -2.34 11.53 0.19
C ALA A 27 -1.60 12.45 1.17
N GLU A 28 -0.33 12.70 0.89
CA GLU A 28 0.63 13.45 1.72
C GLU A 28 0.95 12.82 3.07
N ARG A 29 0.34 11.69 3.45
CA ARG A 29 0.68 10.99 4.69
C ARG A 29 1.94 10.16 4.49
N ALA A 30 2.71 10.06 5.57
CA ALA A 30 3.81 9.10 5.64
C ALA A 30 3.22 7.68 5.66
N VAL A 31 3.40 6.94 4.58
CA VAL A 31 2.92 5.57 4.42
C VAL A 31 4.03 4.74 3.79
N TRP A 32 4.29 3.58 4.38
CA TRP A 32 5.20 2.58 3.85
C TRP A 32 4.44 1.29 3.57
N VAL A 33 4.54 0.80 2.35
CA VAL A 33 3.94 -0.46 1.89
C VAL A 33 5.04 -1.35 1.36
N GLY A 34 5.13 -2.57 1.88
CA GLY A 34 5.84 -3.66 1.24
C GLY A 34 4.83 -4.63 0.63
N ILE A 35 5.16 -5.21 -0.52
CA ILE A 35 4.41 -6.33 -1.10
C ILE A 35 5.34 -7.31 -1.82
N GLY A 36 5.11 -8.62 -1.66
CA GLY A 36 5.83 -9.64 -2.42
C GLY A 36 5.57 -9.49 -3.93
N ASN A 37 6.55 -9.81 -4.76
CA ASN A 37 6.45 -9.67 -6.22
C ASN A 37 5.50 -10.68 -6.89
N ARG A 38 5.04 -11.68 -6.12
CA ARG A 38 4.10 -12.72 -6.54
C ARG A 38 3.05 -13.03 -5.46
N ASP A 39 2.72 -12.05 -4.61
CA ASP A 39 1.69 -12.23 -3.58
C ASP A 39 0.31 -12.26 -4.24
N GLY A 40 -0.19 -13.47 -4.49
CA GLY A 40 -1.53 -13.72 -5.04
C GLY A 40 -2.65 -13.58 -4.01
N ARG A 41 -2.32 -13.73 -2.71
CA ARG A 41 -3.30 -13.67 -1.62
C ARG A 41 -3.79 -12.23 -1.42
N VAL A 42 -2.88 -11.26 -1.40
CA VAL A 42 -3.21 -9.82 -1.33
C VAL A 42 -3.41 -9.23 -2.73
N GLY A 43 -2.63 -9.73 -3.69
CA GLY A 43 -2.59 -9.28 -5.07
C GLY A 43 -1.60 -8.12 -5.26
N THR A 44 -0.36 -8.43 -5.67
CA THR A 44 0.68 -7.44 -5.99
C THR A 44 0.17 -6.33 -6.92
N GLU A 45 -0.58 -6.69 -7.97
CA GLU A 45 -1.16 -5.73 -8.90
C GLU A 45 -2.14 -4.76 -8.21
N SER A 46 -2.95 -5.26 -7.27
CA SER A 46 -3.88 -4.42 -6.50
C SER A 46 -3.11 -3.41 -5.63
N CYS A 47 -2.01 -3.82 -5.00
CA CYS A 47 -1.15 -2.92 -4.22
C CYS A 47 -0.51 -1.84 -5.10
N LEU A 48 0.01 -2.21 -6.27
CA LEU A 48 0.58 -1.25 -7.22
C LEU A 48 -0.46 -0.26 -7.75
N ARG A 49 -1.67 -0.73 -8.05
CA ARG A 49 -2.76 0.15 -8.45
C ARG A 49 -3.14 1.14 -7.35
N PHE A 50 -3.18 0.68 -6.10
CA PHE A 50 -3.43 1.54 -4.95
C PHE A 50 -2.35 2.62 -4.77
N ALA A 51 -1.07 2.24 -4.90
CA ALA A 51 0.05 3.18 -4.90
C ALA A 51 -0.09 4.24 -6.00
N GLN A 52 -0.43 3.83 -7.23
CA GLN A 52 -0.68 4.74 -8.34
C GLN A 52 -1.85 5.69 -8.04
N THR A 53 -2.96 5.19 -7.48
CA THR A 53 -4.10 6.04 -7.10
C THR A 53 -3.71 7.11 -6.09
N ILE A 54 -2.83 6.80 -5.11
CA ILE A 54 -2.33 7.82 -4.18
C ILE A 54 -1.50 8.88 -4.92
N ALA A 55 -0.57 8.46 -5.78
CA ALA A 55 0.24 9.37 -6.57
C ALA A 55 -0.61 10.29 -7.46
N ASP A 56 -1.65 9.76 -8.10
CA ASP A 56 -2.58 10.52 -8.93
C ASP A 56 -3.35 11.57 -8.10
N VAL A 57 -3.79 11.21 -6.89
CA VAL A 57 -4.45 12.14 -5.96
C VAL A 57 -3.50 13.26 -5.51
N GLU A 58 -2.27 12.92 -5.15
CA GLU A 58 -1.25 13.89 -4.76
C GLU A 58 -0.92 14.87 -5.91
N ALA A 59 -0.79 14.34 -7.13
CA ALA A 59 -0.58 15.14 -8.33
C ALA A 59 -1.77 16.09 -8.58
N ALA A 60 -3.01 15.59 -8.47
CA ALA A 60 -4.21 16.41 -8.65
C ALA A 60 -4.35 17.53 -7.60
N ARG A 61 -3.81 17.31 -6.39
CA ARG A 61 -3.79 18.31 -5.30
C ARG A 61 -2.62 19.28 -5.38
N GLY A 62 -1.65 19.05 -6.26
CA GLY A 62 -0.44 19.85 -6.35
C GLY A 62 0.50 19.66 -5.14
N CYS A 63 0.50 18.47 -4.54
CA CYS A 63 1.37 18.14 -3.42
C CYS A 63 2.84 18.23 -3.86
N ALA A 64 3.67 18.92 -3.07
CA ALA A 64 5.07 19.20 -3.45
C ALA A 64 5.95 17.94 -3.45
N ALA A 65 5.68 16.98 -2.57
CA ALA A 65 6.39 15.71 -2.49
C ALA A 65 5.48 14.61 -1.92
N SER A 66 5.59 13.42 -2.49
CA SER A 66 4.95 12.23 -1.92
C SER A 66 5.77 11.75 -0.72
N ARG A 67 5.05 11.37 0.35
CA ARG A 67 5.64 10.60 1.45
C ARG A 67 5.21 9.14 1.41
N PHE A 68 4.55 8.71 0.35
CA PHE A 68 4.13 7.33 0.17
C PHE A 68 5.27 6.52 -0.48
N GLU A 69 5.69 5.43 0.16
CA GLU A 69 6.65 4.48 -0.40
C GLU A 69 6.00 3.11 -0.60
N CYS A 70 6.14 2.54 -1.80
CA CYS A 70 5.72 1.17 -2.11
C CYS A 70 6.91 0.35 -2.63
N HIS A 71 7.23 -0.72 -1.92
CA HIS A 71 8.34 -1.61 -2.19
C HIS A 71 7.82 -2.96 -2.66
N VAL A 72 8.18 -3.34 -3.89
CA VAL A 72 7.94 -4.69 -4.41
C VAL A 72 9.18 -5.52 -4.14
N VAL A 73 9.03 -6.59 -3.36
CA VAL A 73 10.17 -7.36 -2.82
C VAL A 73 10.22 -8.76 -3.42
N PRO A 74 11.40 -9.38 -3.59
CA PRO A 74 11.54 -10.72 -4.16
C PRO A 74 11.26 -11.83 -3.13
N GLU A 75 10.27 -11.62 -2.25
CA GLU A 75 9.82 -12.60 -1.26
C GLU A 75 8.56 -13.30 -1.77
N ASP A 76 8.51 -14.61 -1.55
CA ASP A 76 7.36 -15.45 -1.90
C ASP A 76 6.45 -15.65 -0.68
N GLY A 77 5.14 -15.70 -0.93
CA GLY A 77 4.13 -15.82 0.11
C GLY A 77 3.80 -14.52 0.86
N HIS A 78 3.10 -14.67 1.98
CA HIS A 78 2.50 -13.56 2.75
C HIS A 78 3.32 -13.24 4.02
N HIS A 79 4.63 -13.12 3.88
CA HIS A 79 5.57 -12.84 4.98
C HIS A 79 6.67 -11.89 4.52
N PHE A 80 7.20 -11.09 5.46
CA PHE A 80 8.39 -10.27 5.25
C PHE A 80 9.59 -10.85 5.97
N SER A 81 10.74 -10.85 5.31
CA SER A 81 12.03 -11.07 5.96
C SER A 81 12.43 -9.85 6.79
N ASP A 82 13.32 -10.07 7.78
CA ASP A 82 13.79 -9.03 8.71
C ASP A 82 14.30 -7.75 8.01
N PRO A 83 15.03 -7.79 6.87
CA PRO A 83 15.49 -6.58 6.20
C PRO A 83 14.36 -5.61 5.82
N TRP A 84 13.17 -6.12 5.49
CA TRP A 84 12.03 -5.29 5.10
C TRP A 84 11.27 -4.75 6.31
N HIS A 85 11.22 -5.50 7.41
CA HIS A 85 10.77 -4.96 8.69
C HIS A 85 11.67 -3.80 9.16
N GLU A 86 12.99 -3.99 9.08
CA GLU A 86 13.96 -2.95 9.41
C GLU A 86 13.83 -1.73 8.48
N ALA A 87 13.61 -1.93 7.19
CA ALA A 87 13.41 -0.85 6.23
C ALA A 87 12.18 -0.01 6.58
N GLY A 88 11.03 -0.66 6.85
CA GLY A 88 9.82 0.04 7.31
C GLY A 88 10.04 0.77 8.63
N GLY A 89 10.77 0.16 9.58
CA GLY A 89 11.14 0.80 10.84
C GLY A 89 12.01 2.07 10.66
N ARG A 90 13.04 2.00 9.81
CA ARG A 90 13.87 3.17 9.48
C ARG A 90 13.07 4.29 8.83
N TYR A 91 12.16 3.94 7.92
CA TYR A 91 11.25 4.90 7.30
C TYR A 91 10.40 5.63 8.36
N LEU A 92 9.77 4.89 9.28
CA LEU A 92 8.94 5.49 10.33
C LEU A 92 9.74 6.42 11.26
N LEU A 93 10.96 6.03 11.63
CA LEU A 93 11.84 6.86 12.46
C LEU A 93 12.28 8.15 11.75
N ALA A 94 12.54 8.08 10.44
CA ALA A 94 12.87 9.26 9.65
C ALA A 94 11.70 10.25 9.58
N MET A 95 10.47 9.75 9.44
CA MET A 95 9.26 10.57 9.39
C MET A 95 8.86 11.17 10.75
N ALA A 96 9.24 10.55 11.87
CA ALA A 96 9.03 11.12 13.20
C ALA A 96 9.97 12.29 13.53
N SER A 97 11.03 12.48 12.73
CA SER A 97 12.04 13.51 12.92
C SER A 97 11.81 14.76 12.04
N THR A 98 10.71 14.80 11.28
CA THR A 98 10.32 15.88 10.35
C THR A 98 9.03 16.56 10.79
#